data_AF-A0A2Z2MJH2-F1
#
_entry.id   AF-A0A2Z2MJH2-F1
#
_cell.length_a   1.000
_cell.length_b   1.000
_cell.length_c   1.000
_cell.angle_alpha   90.00
_cell.angle_beta   90.00
_cell.angle_gamma   90.00
#
_symmetry.space_group_name_H-M   'P 1'
#
loop_
_entity.id
_entity.type
_entity.pdbx_description
1 polymer ?
#
loop_
_entity_poly.entity_id
_entity_poly.type
_entity_poly.pdbx_seq_one_letter_code
_entity_poly.pdbx_strand_id
1 'polypeptide(L)'
;MVHAYIKERTKELSKEEREKRYKYLGKEVIDVNAPGLDSIPEFYGIANAIWHDWKEGEIGTKTALGRLALLKLLTYKTRNRKIQDIPEEDLEEVRKFIDYVIQVIKNESRRKGEPEEERQV
;
A
#
# COMPACT_ATOMS: atom_id res chain seq x y z
N MET A 1 5.13 10.58 18.72
CA MET A 1 6.29 11.04 17.92
C MET A 1 6.05 10.98 16.42
N VAL A 2 5.60 9.84 15.85
CA VAL A 2 5.31 9.73 14.39
C VAL A 2 4.24 10.74 13.91
N HIS A 3 3.15 10.92 14.67
CA HIS A 3 2.09 11.88 14.32
C HIS A 3 2.57 13.35 14.28
N ALA A 4 3.51 13.75 15.14
CA ALA A 4 4.04 15.11 15.15
C ALA A 4 4.99 15.36 13.97
N TYR A 5 5.83 14.36 13.66
CA TYR A 5 6.74 14.38 12.51
C TYR A 5 5.99 14.46 11.17
N ILE A 6 4.87 13.75 11.06
CA ILE A 6 3.98 13.81 9.90
C ILE A 6 3.38 15.22 9.77
N LYS A 7 2.86 15.77 10.87
CA LYS A 7 2.17 17.08 10.88
C LYS A 7 3.08 18.25 10.52
N GLU A 8 4.36 18.21 10.89
CA GLU A 8 5.34 19.27 10.56
C GLU A 8 5.82 19.24 9.10
N ARG A 9 5.75 18.08 8.42
CA ARG A 9 6.23 17.92 7.04
C ARG A 9 5.13 17.85 5.99
N THR A 10 3.86 17.71 6.38
CA THR A 10 2.74 17.74 5.45
C THR A 10 2.38 19.17 5.08
N LYS A 11 2.60 19.57 3.83
CA LYS A 11 1.99 20.77 3.23
C LYS A 11 0.48 20.59 3.21
N GLU A 12 -0.29 21.59 3.64
CA GLU A 12 -1.75 21.60 3.40
C GLU A 12 -1.98 21.74 1.88
N LEU A 13 -2.54 20.70 1.27
CA LEU A 13 -2.79 20.64 -0.17
C LEU A 13 -4.25 20.97 -0.48
N SER A 14 -4.48 21.69 -1.58
CA SER A 14 -5.83 22.00 -2.06
C SER A 14 -6.57 20.75 -2.55
N LYS A 15 -7.91 20.79 -2.63
CA LYS A 15 -8.75 19.63 -3.03
C LYS A 15 -8.36 19.05 -4.40
N GLU A 16 -8.05 19.89 -5.39
CA GLU A 16 -7.60 19.45 -6.73
C GLU A 16 -6.18 18.86 -6.72
N GLU A 17 -5.27 19.39 -5.89
CA GLU A 17 -3.91 18.85 -5.73
C GLU A 17 -3.92 17.54 -4.96
N ARG A 18 -4.81 17.41 -3.97
CA ARG A 18 -5.12 16.13 -3.35
C ARG A 18 -5.60 15.19 -4.46
N GLU A 19 -6.69 15.51 -5.18
CA GLU A 19 -7.32 14.68 -6.24
C GLU A 19 -6.33 14.15 -7.30
N LYS A 20 -5.38 14.98 -7.73
CA LYS A 20 -4.31 14.58 -8.67
C LYS A 20 -3.25 13.65 -8.05
N ARG A 21 -3.04 13.69 -6.73
CA ARG A 21 -2.07 12.86 -5.98
C ARG A 21 -2.65 11.52 -5.48
N TYR A 22 -3.98 11.30 -5.44
CA TYR A 22 -4.64 10.04 -5.01
C TYR A 22 -4.41 8.79 -5.89
N LYS A 23 -3.44 8.80 -6.81
CA LYS A 23 -3.43 7.84 -7.92
C LYS A 23 -2.48 6.65 -7.72
N TYR A 24 -2.44 6.08 -6.52
CA TYR A 24 -1.81 4.77 -6.31
C TYR A 24 -2.81 3.84 -5.64
N LEU A 25 -3.37 2.93 -6.45
CA LEU A 25 -4.28 1.88 -5.99
C LEU A 25 -5.56 2.39 -5.26
N GLY A 26 -5.92 3.66 -5.47
CA GLY A 26 -7.10 4.29 -4.88
C GLY A 26 -6.90 4.82 -3.45
N LYS A 27 -5.66 5.09 -3.02
CA LYS A 27 -5.33 5.54 -1.67
C LYS A 27 -4.59 6.89 -1.65
N GLU A 28 -4.88 7.70 -0.62
CA GLU A 28 -4.01 8.83 -0.22
C GLU A 28 -2.76 8.28 0.45
N VAL A 29 -1.61 8.70 -0.03
CA VAL A 29 -0.33 8.39 0.59
C VAL A 29 0.39 9.71 0.76
N ILE A 30 0.98 9.91 1.93
CA ILE A 30 1.83 11.07 2.16
C ILE A 30 3.09 10.87 1.31
N ASP A 31 3.25 11.69 0.27
CA ASP A 31 4.45 11.70 -0.56
C ASP A 31 5.66 12.03 0.33
N VAL A 32 6.69 11.18 0.32
CA VAL A 32 7.88 11.37 1.17
C VAL A 32 8.96 12.19 0.45
N ASN A 33 9.18 11.94 -0.84
CA ASN A 33 10.21 12.62 -1.64
C ASN A 33 9.65 13.20 -2.94
N ALA A 34 9.11 12.36 -3.83
CA ALA A 34 8.35 12.78 -5.01
C ALA A 34 7.03 12.00 -5.09
N PRO A 35 6.05 12.46 -5.88
CA PRO A 35 4.78 11.75 -5.99
C PRO A 35 4.95 10.31 -6.46
N GLY A 36 4.74 9.37 -5.53
CA GLY A 36 4.38 7.98 -5.77
C GLY A 36 5.47 6.93 -5.79
N LEU A 37 5.27 5.92 -4.94
CA LEU A 37 6.00 4.65 -4.81
C LEU A 37 7.50 4.73 -5.10
N ASP A 38 8.13 5.79 -4.62
CA ASP A 38 9.55 6.07 -4.84
C ASP A 38 10.41 5.79 -3.61
N SER A 39 9.77 5.45 -2.48
CA SER A 39 10.44 5.25 -1.20
C SER A 39 9.80 4.10 -0.41
N ILE A 40 10.61 3.44 0.41
CA ILE A 40 10.18 2.33 1.29
C ILE A 40 8.96 2.71 2.15
N PRO A 41 8.90 3.89 2.81
CA PRO A 41 7.77 4.24 3.67
C PRO A 41 6.45 4.34 2.90
N GLU A 42 6.45 4.71 1.63
CA GLU A 42 5.23 4.79 0.81
C GLU A 42 4.63 3.40 0.54
N PHE A 43 5.46 2.38 0.32
CA PHE A 43 4.97 1.00 0.21
C PHE A 43 4.30 0.53 1.51
N TYR A 44 4.94 0.79 2.65
CA TYR A 44 4.35 0.47 3.96
C TYR A 44 3.05 1.25 4.22
N GLY A 45 3.03 2.54 3.87
CA GLY A 45 1.84 3.38 3.98
C GLY A 45 0.66 2.83 3.16
N ILE A 46 0.89 2.46 1.90
CA ILE A 46 -0.16 1.91 1.03
C ILE A 46 -0.64 0.55 1.52
N ALA A 47 0.28 -0.35 1.89
CA ALA A 47 -0.10 -1.67 2.38
C ALA A 47 -0.97 -1.58 3.65
N ASN A 48 -0.61 -0.69 4.59
CA ASN A 48 -1.42 -0.42 5.78
C ASN A 48 -2.77 0.21 5.45
N ALA A 49 -2.82 1.16 4.51
CA ALA A 49 -4.06 1.77 4.08
C ALA A 49 -5.03 0.75 3.48
N ILE A 50 -4.54 -0.12 2.57
CA ILE A 50 -5.33 -1.20 1.97
C ILE A 50 -5.86 -2.15 3.04
N TRP A 51 -5.01 -2.55 4.00
CA TRP A 51 -5.43 -3.40 5.11
C TRP A 51 -6.53 -2.74 5.95
N HIS A 52 -6.39 -1.46 6.27
CA HIS A 52 -7.37 -0.72 7.07
C HIS A 52 -8.71 -0.62 6.36
N ASP A 53 -8.75 -0.27 5.07
CA ASP A 53 -10.02 -0.23 4.32
C ASP A 53 -10.72 -1.58 4.30
N TRP A 54 -9.95 -2.65 4.13
CA TRP A 54 -10.49 -4.00 4.13
C TRP A 54 -11.01 -4.38 5.52
N LYS A 55 -10.29 -3.99 6.58
CA LYS A 55 -10.68 -4.21 7.98
C LYS A 55 -12.02 -3.55 8.29
N GLU A 56 -12.19 -2.30 7.85
CA GLU A 56 -13.41 -1.49 8.03
C GLU A 56 -14.53 -1.85 7.03
N GLY A 57 -14.27 -2.73 6.05
CA GLY A 57 -15.25 -3.16 5.06
C GLY A 57 -15.49 -2.17 3.92
N GLU A 58 -14.67 -1.13 3.80
CA GLU A 58 -14.68 -0.16 2.70
C GLU A 58 -14.31 -0.80 1.34
N ILE A 59 -13.52 -1.87 1.38
CA ILE A 59 -13.21 -2.69 0.19
C ILE A 59 -13.32 -4.19 0.49
N GLY A 60 -13.72 -4.97 -0.51
CA GLY A 60 -13.80 -6.43 -0.42
C GLY A 60 -12.44 -7.13 -0.44
N THR A 61 -12.42 -8.40 -0.02
CA THR A 61 -11.20 -9.23 0.04
C THR A 61 -10.50 -9.32 -1.31
N LYS A 62 -11.23 -9.62 -2.38
CA LYS A 62 -10.64 -9.70 -3.74
C LYS A 62 -9.98 -8.39 -4.16
N THR A 63 -10.62 -7.25 -3.87
CA THR A 63 -10.07 -5.93 -4.16
C THR A 63 -8.80 -5.65 -3.36
N ALA A 64 -8.80 -5.96 -2.06
CA ALA A 64 -7.65 -5.76 -1.19
C ALA A 64 -6.44 -6.60 -1.65
N LEU A 65 -6.67 -7.89 -1.94
CA LEU A 65 -5.63 -8.79 -2.42
C LEU A 65 -5.10 -8.38 -3.80
N GLY A 66 -5.97 -7.96 -4.71
CA GLY A 66 -5.57 -7.43 -6.02
C GLY A 66 -4.67 -6.19 -5.91
N ARG A 67 -5.03 -5.26 -5.03
CA ARG A 67 -4.21 -4.06 -4.77
C ARG A 67 -2.85 -4.42 -4.15
N LEU A 68 -2.81 -5.32 -3.17
CA LEU A 68 -1.56 -5.76 -2.56
C LEU A 68 -0.66 -6.52 -3.54
N ALA A 69 -1.22 -7.34 -4.44
CA ALA A 69 -0.47 -8.02 -5.48
C ALA A 69 0.19 -7.02 -6.45
N LEU A 70 -0.55 -5.98 -6.86
CA LEU A 70 0.00 -4.92 -7.70
C LEU A 70 1.05 -4.09 -6.95
N LEU A 71 0.83 -3.78 -5.67
CA LEU A 71 1.81 -3.09 -4.83
C LEU A 71 3.12 -3.89 -4.74
N LYS A 72 3.03 -5.22 -4.52
CA LYS A 72 4.18 -6.11 -4.52
C LYS A 72 4.90 -6.08 -5.86
N LEU A 73 4.19 -6.11 -6.98
CA LEU A 73 4.80 -6.04 -8.31
C LEU A 73 5.61 -4.74 -8.50
N LEU A 74 5.17 -3.63 -7.91
CA LEU A 74 5.85 -2.33 -7.99
C LEU A 74 7.11 -2.23 -7.11
N THR A 75 7.39 -3.22 -6.26
CA THR A 75 8.66 -3.33 -5.53
C THR A 75 9.81 -3.87 -6.39
N TYR A 76 9.54 -4.33 -7.61
CA TYR A 76 10.58 -4.78 -8.53
C TYR A 76 11.09 -3.62 -9.39
N LYS A 77 12.41 -3.43 -9.41
CA LYS A 77 13.10 -2.39 -10.20
C LYS A 77 12.78 -2.43 -11.70
N THR A 78 12.47 -3.60 -12.24
CA THR A 78 12.04 -3.79 -13.63
C THR A 78 10.65 -3.24 -13.93
N ARG A 79 9.83 -3.06 -12.89
CA ARG A 79 8.44 -2.59 -12.95
C ARG A 79 8.28 -1.16 -12.43
N ASN A 80 9.21 -0.71 -11.58
CA ASN A 80 9.24 0.63 -11.04
C ASN A 80 10.65 1.22 -11.13
N ARG A 81 10.82 2.17 -12.06
CA ARG A 81 12.10 2.87 -12.28
C ARG A 81 12.42 3.93 -11.22
N LYS A 82 11.50 4.25 -10.30
CA LYS A 82 11.75 5.26 -9.27
C LYS A 82 12.57 4.71 -8.08
N ILE A 83 12.60 3.40 -7.93
CA ILE A 83 13.27 2.71 -6.82
C ILE A 83 14.63 2.12 -7.20
N GLN A 84 15.27 2.60 -8.28
CA GLN A 84 16.55 2.03 -8.75
C GLN A 84 17.65 2.14 -7.69
N ASP A 85 17.65 3.23 -6.94
CA ASP A 85 18.66 3.56 -5.95
C ASP A 85 18.39 2.91 -4.57
N ILE A 86 17.23 2.28 -4.38
CA ILE A 86 16.91 1.56 -3.15
C ILE A 86 17.63 0.21 -3.13
N PRO A 87 18.32 -0.17 -2.04
CA PRO A 87 18.89 -1.51 -1.88
C PRO A 87 17.85 -2.63 -2.11
N GLU A 88 18.27 -3.71 -2.76
CA GLU A 88 17.36 -4.85 -3.01
C GLU A 88 16.94 -5.55 -1.72
N GLU A 89 17.80 -5.56 -0.69
CA GLU A 89 17.50 -6.04 0.66
C GLU A 89 16.28 -5.33 1.25
N ASP A 90 16.27 -4.00 1.21
CA ASP A 90 15.17 -3.20 1.73
C ASP A 90 13.86 -3.47 0.96
N LEU A 91 13.95 -3.62 -0.36
CA LEU A 91 12.79 -3.98 -1.20
C LEU A 91 12.26 -5.38 -0.88
N GLU A 92 13.14 -6.30 -0.51
CA GLU A 92 12.77 -7.65 -0.08
C GLU A 92 12.03 -7.63 1.27
N GLU A 93 12.44 -6.76 2.21
CA GLU A 93 11.70 -6.54 3.46
C GLU A 93 10.27 -6.02 3.19
N VAL A 94 10.15 -5.06 2.26
CA VAL A 94 8.84 -4.55 1.82
C VAL A 94 7.97 -5.68 1.25
N ARG A 95 8.53 -6.57 0.41
CA ARG A 95 7.79 -7.72 -0.14
C ARG A 95 7.31 -8.67 0.95
N LYS A 96 8.17 -8.99 1.93
CA LYS A 96 7.81 -9.84 3.08
C LYS A 96 6.68 -9.24 3.89
N PHE A 97 6.70 -7.92 4.10
CA PHE A 97 5.62 -7.23 4.79
C PHE A 97 4.31 -7.30 4.00
N ILE A 98 4.34 -7.03 2.69
CA ILE A 98 3.15 -7.13 1.84
C ILE A 98 2.59 -8.57 1.86
N ASP A 99 3.46 -9.57 1.79
CA ASP A 99 3.07 -10.98 1.88
C ASP A 99 2.44 -11.31 3.23
N TYR A 100 2.98 -10.78 4.32
CA TYR A 100 2.37 -10.91 5.65
C TYR A 100 0.95 -10.33 5.68
N VAL A 101 0.74 -9.11 5.16
CA VAL A 101 -0.58 -8.48 5.09
C VAL A 101 -1.56 -9.31 4.25
N ILE A 102 -1.11 -9.83 3.10
CA ILE A 102 -1.90 -10.75 2.26
C ILE A 102 -2.34 -11.98 3.04
N GLN A 103 -1.43 -12.60 3.81
CA GLN A 103 -1.75 -13.78 4.62
C GLN A 103 -2.75 -13.46 5.73
N VAL A 104 -2.61 -12.31 6.40
CA VAL A 104 -3.57 -11.85 7.42
C VAL A 104 -4.97 -11.74 6.81
N ILE A 105 -5.11 -11.06 5.67
CA ILE A 105 -6.39 -10.87 4.98
C ILE A 105 -7.00 -12.21 4.57
N LYS A 106 -6.22 -13.11 3.96
CA LYS A 106 -6.70 -14.44 3.55
C LYS A 106 -7.19 -15.27 4.74
N ASN A 107 -6.44 -15.26 5.84
CA ASN A 107 -6.78 -16.02 7.03
C ASN A 107 -8.03 -15.46 7.72
N GLU A 108 -8.15 -14.15 7.85
CA GLU A 108 -9.32 -13.51 8.44
C GLU A 108 -10.57 -13.64 7.53
N SER A 109 -10.45 -13.47 6.21
CA SER A 109 -11.52 -13.74 5.24
C SER A 109 -12.04 -15.17 5.36
N ARG A 110 -11.14 -16.16 5.46
CA ARG A 110 -11.52 -17.56 5.70
C ARG A 110 -12.28 -17.73 7.02
N ARG A 111 -11.84 -17.08 8.10
CA ARG A 111 -12.54 -17.11 9.40
C ARG A 111 -13.93 -16.48 9.35
N LYS A 112 -14.13 -15.46 8.50
CA LYS A 112 -15.43 -14.83 8.24
C LYS A 112 -16.36 -15.69 7.37
N GLY A 113 -15.89 -16.81 6.84
CA GLY A 113 -16.70 -17.72 6.02
C GLY A 113 -16.85 -17.27 4.56
N GLU A 114 -16.01 -16.34 4.08
CA GLU A 114 -16.08 -15.89 2.69
C GLU A 114 -15.76 -17.04 1.70
N PRO A 115 -16.36 -17.05 0.49
CA PRO A 115 -16.03 -18.00 -0.56
C PRO A 115 -14.55 -17.99 -0.94
N GLU A 116 -14.05 -19.09 -1.49
CA GLU A 116 -12.64 -19.16 -1.93
C GLU A 116 -12.33 -18.22 -3.09
N GLU A 117 -13.31 -17.98 -3.96
CA GLU A 117 -13.22 -17.07 -5.11
C GLU A 117 -12.84 -15.64 -4.72
N GLU A 118 -13.18 -15.20 -3.50
CA GLU A 118 -12.80 -13.90 -2.95
C GLU A 118 -11.31 -13.82 -2.58
N ARG A 119 -10.64 -14.97 -2.40
CA ARG A 119 -9.24 -15.07 -1.99
C ARG A 119 -8.28 -15.35 -3.15
N GLN A 120 -8.80 -15.54 -4.36
CA GLN A 120 -8.03 -15.77 -5.58
C GLN A 120 -7.92 -14.47 -6.39
N VAL A 121 -6.70 -14.16 -6.81
CA VAL A 121 -6.34 -12.96 -7.61
C VAL A 121 -5.59 -13.42 -8.84
#